data_AF-A0A1E3YPB1-F1
#
_entry.id   AF-A0A1E3YPB1-F1
#
_cell.length_a   1.000
_cell.length_b   1.000
_cell.length_c   1.000
_cell.angle_alpha   90.00
_cell.angle_beta   90.00
_cell.angle_gamma   90.00
#
_symmetry.space_group_name_H-M   'P 1'
#
loop_
_entity.id
_entity.type
_entity.pdbx_description
1 polymer ?
#
loop_
_entity_poly.entity_id
_entity_poly.type
_entity_poly.pdbx_seq_one_letter_code
_entity_poly.pdbx_strand_id
1 'polypeptide(L)'
;MPSPVGHALGALAVGWMVAGPAPRGARLAQGLWIGALGVAADLDLLIGRHSMETHSVGAAVIAGAIAAACRLPLASTRTRTFLTATLAWLTHPLLDALGADTSVPLGVMLFWPVSTDHVLIARVFDGISRQWWREDFVRHNLLAALREVMRIGPFTLVAWIVARRAARSRSARE
;
A
#
# COMPACT_ATOMS: atom_id res chain seq x y z
N MET A 1 -8.73 9.89 -2.08
CA MET A 1 -7.93 8.75 -1.60
C MET A 1 -7.88 8.72 -0.07
N PRO A 2 -7.73 7.51 0.51
CA PRO A 2 -7.17 7.31 1.84
C PRO A 2 -5.84 8.05 2.03
N SER A 3 -5.35 8.12 3.26
CA SER A 3 -4.05 8.72 3.56
C SER A 3 -2.87 7.80 3.26
N PRO A 4 -1.65 8.37 3.14
CA PRO A 4 -0.42 7.58 3.10
C PRO A 4 -0.28 6.59 4.26
N VAL A 5 -0.88 6.87 5.43
CA VAL A 5 -0.90 5.94 6.57
C VAL A 5 -1.75 4.73 6.24
N GLY A 6 -2.96 4.91 5.72
CA GLY A 6 -3.83 3.83 5.29
C GLY A 6 -3.19 2.95 4.22
N HIS A 7 -2.57 3.57 3.21
CA HIS A 7 -1.87 2.85 2.14
C HIS A 7 -0.66 2.05 2.66
N ALA A 8 0.16 2.64 3.52
CA ALA A 8 1.27 1.94 4.14
C ALA A 8 0.78 0.75 5.00
N LEU A 9 -0.30 0.93 5.77
CA LEU A 9 -0.88 -0.14 6.59
C LEU A 9 -1.44 -1.28 5.73
N GLY A 10 -2.12 -0.96 4.62
CA GLY A 10 -2.63 -1.94 3.66
C GLY A 10 -1.50 -2.76 3.05
N ALA A 11 -0.46 -2.08 2.56
CA ALA A 11 0.72 -2.72 2.01
C ALA A 11 1.42 -3.62 3.04
N LEU A 12 1.57 -3.17 4.29
CA LEU A 12 2.15 -3.98 5.37
C LEU A 12 1.30 -5.22 5.69
N ALA A 13 -0.02 -5.08 5.74
CA ALA A 13 -0.94 -6.17 6.03
C ALA A 13 -0.81 -7.31 5.00
N VAL A 14 -0.77 -6.97 3.71
CA VAL A 14 -0.65 -7.96 2.63
C VAL A 14 0.80 -8.41 2.45
N GLY A 15 1.74 -7.47 2.44
CA GLY A 15 3.16 -7.72 2.16
C GLY A 15 3.78 -8.68 3.16
N TRP A 16 3.55 -8.53 4.47
CA TRP A 16 4.11 -9.46 5.47
C TRP A 16 3.57 -10.88 5.37
N MET A 17 2.34 -11.07 4.87
CA MET A 17 1.77 -12.40 4.65
C MET A 17 2.45 -13.15 3.50
N VAL A 18 3.01 -12.43 2.53
CA VAL A 18 3.59 -12.99 1.30
C VAL A 18 5.13 -13.06 1.37
N ALA A 19 5.75 -12.02 1.93
CA ALA A 19 7.19 -11.84 2.03
C ALA A 19 7.91 -12.97 2.77
N GLY A 20 7.25 -13.49 3.79
CA GLY A 20 7.79 -14.53 4.65
C GLY A 20 8.73 -14.03 5.74
N PRO A 21 9.29 -14.95 6.52
CA PRO A 21 10.06 -14.61 7.69
C PRO A 21 11.36 -13.90 7.32
N ALA A 22 11.50 -12.65 7.78
CA ALA A 22 12.78 -11.94 7.79
C ALA A 22 13.53 -12.17 9.13
N PRO A 23 14.87 -12.29 9.08
CA PRO A 23 15.72 -12.23 10.26
C PRO A 23 15.44 -10.98 11.10
N ARG A 24 15.70 -11.04 12.41
CA ARG A 24 15.34 -9.97 13.35
C ARG A 24 15.92 -8.61 12.95
N GLY A 25 17.17 -8.57 12.48
CA GLY A 25 17.84 -7.33 12.02
C GLY A 25 17.29 -6.77 10.71
N ALA A 26 16.72 -7.60 9.83
CA ALA A 26 16.22 -7.19 8.52
C ALA A 26 14.72 -6.84 8.50
N ARG A 27 13.97 -7.17 9.56
CA ARG A 27 12.50 -7.00 9.59
C ARG A 27 12.05 -5.54 9.49
N LEU A 28 12.78 -4.62 10.14
CA LEU A 28 12.47 -3.20 10.05
C LEU A 28 12.64 -2.71 8.61
N ALA A 29 13.77 -3.01 7.98
CA ALA A 29 14.03 -2.66 6.59
C ALA A 29 12.98 -3.26 5.64
N GLN A 30 12.62 -4.53 5.82
CA GLN A 30 11.55 -5.19 5.07
C GLN A 30 10.23 -4.44 5.21
N GLY A 31 9.83 -4.09 6.44
CA GLY A 31 8.62 -3.31 6.69
C GLY A 31 8.65 -1.92 6.07
N LEU A 32 9.78 -1.20 6.18
CA LEU A 32 9.95 0.12 5.58
C LEU A 32 9.81 0.07 4.05
N TRP A 33 10.42 -0.91 3.40
CA TRP A 33 10.29 -1.07 1.94
C TRP A 33 8.87 -1.45 1.52
N ILE A 34 8.19 -2.33 2.25
CA ILE A 34 6.79 -2.68 1.97
C ILE A 34 5.89 -1.46 2.13
N GLY A 35 6.05 -0.70 3.23
CA GLY A 35 5.29 0.52 3.47
C GLY A 35 5.56 1.59 2.41
N ALA A 36 6.83 1.77 2.00
CA ALA A 36 7.20 2.69 0.95
C ALA A 36 6.56 2.34 -0.40
N LEU A 37 6.54 1.05 -0.77
CA LEU A 37 5.82 0.59 -1.97
C LEU A 37 4.32 0.86 -1.87
N GLY A 38 3.75 0.74 -0.68
CA GLY A 38 2.35 1.06 -0.41
C GLY A 38 2.00 2.51 -0.70
N VAL A 39 2.92 3.46 -0.54
CA VAL A 39 2.66 4.91 -0.73
C VAL A 39 3.20 5.42 -2.08
N ALA A 40 4.05 4.65 -2.76
CA ALA A 40 4.80 5.11 -3.92
C ALA A 40 3.94 5.57 -5.12
N ALA A 41 2.71 5.07 -5.27
CA ALA A 41 1.81 5.50 -6.33
C ALA A 41 1.51 7.01 -6.25
N ASP A 42 1.30 7.54 -5.04
CA ASP A 42 1.03 8.97 -4.76
C ASP A 42 2.16 9.91 -5.17
N LEU A 43 3.36 9.41 -5.50
CA LEU A 43 4.42 10.26 -6.04
C LEU A 43 4.02 10.89 -7.38
N ASP A 44 3.02 10.34 -8.07
CA ASP A 44 2.41 10.92 -9.26
C ASP A 44 1.68 12.26 -9.02
N LEU A 45 1.38 12.60 -7.76
CA LEU A 45 0.86 13.90 -7.37
C LEU A 45 1.82 15.03 -7.75
N LEU A 46 3.13 14.76 -7.74
CA LEU A 46 4.17 15.72 -8.10
C LEU A 46 4.12 16.12 -9.58
N ILE A 47 3.50 15.30 -10.42
CA ILE A 47 3.38 15.51 -11.86
C ILE A 47 1.92 15.67 -12.31
N GLY A 48 0.98 15.77 -11.36
CA GLY A 48 -0.44 15.98 -11.64
C GLY A 48 -1.13 14.81 -12.37
N ARG A 49 -0.60 13.58 -12.26
CA ARG A 49 -1.17 12.38 -12.88
C ARG A 49 -1.87 11.44 -11.88
N HIS A 50 -2.25 12.00 -10.74
CA HIS A 50 -2.89 11.24 -9.69
C HIS A 50 -4.16 10.52 -10.16
N SER A 51 -4.41 9.32 -9.63
CA SER A 51 -5.49 8.40 -10.02
C SER A 51 -5.33 7.73 -11.39
N MET A 52 -4.20 7.93 -12.08
CA MET A 52 -3.97 7.41 -13.44
C MET A 52 -3.19 6.07 -13.44
N GLU A 53 -2.18 5.92 -14.30
CA GLU A 53 -1.53 4.64 -14.59
C GLU A 53 -0.88 3.99 -13.35
N THR A 54 -0.31 4.80 -12.47
CA THR A 54 0.30 4.41 -11.17
C THR A 54 -0.70 3.75 -10.22
N HIS A 55 -1.99 4.05 -10.36
CA HIS A 55 -3.09 3.50 -9.57
C HIS A 55 -3.76 2.31 -10.28
N SER A 56 -2.97 1.35 -10.76
CA SER A 56 -3.47 0.22 -11.56
C SER A 56 -2.83 -1.12 -11.23
N VAL A 57 -3.47 -2.21 -11.69
CA VAL A 57 -2.89 -3.56 -11.68
C VAL A 57 -1.61 -3.61 -12.53
N GLY A 58 -1.58 -2.94 -13.68
CA GLY A 58 -0.40 -2.89 -14.54
C GLY A 58 0.82 -2.28 -13.85
N ALA A 59 0.63 -1.13 -13.20
CA ALA A 59 1.69 -0.49 -12.41
C ALA A 59 2.16 -1.38 -11.26
N ALA A 60 1.25 -2.06 -10.56
CA ALA A 60 1.61 -2.99 -9.50
C ALA A 60 2.50 -4.13 -10.01
N VAL A 61 2.18 -4.73 -11.17
CA VAL A 61 3.00 -5.79 -11.78
C VAL A 61 4.38 -5.27 -12.21
N ILE A 62 4.44 -4.07 -12.80
CA ILE A 62 5.71 -3.43 -13.18
C ILE A 62 6.57 -3.15 -11.94
N ALA A 63 5.99 -2.58 -10.89
CA ALA A 63 6.68 -2.34 -9.62
C ALA A 63 7.21 -3.64 -9.01
N GLY A 64 6.41 -4.71 -9.06
CA GLY A 64 6.81 -6.05 -8.69
C GLY A 64 8.02 -6.57 -9.47
N ALA A 65 8.00 -6.42 -10.80
CA ALA A 65 9.08 -6.86 -11.68
C ALA A 65 10.38 -6.09 -11.39
N ILE A 66 10.29 -4.76 -11.23
CA ILE A 66 11.42 -3.90 -10.86
C ILE A 66 11.97 -4.31 -9.50
N ALA A 67 11.12 -4.48 -8.49
CA ALA A 67 11.55 -4.87 -7.15
C ALA A 67 12.31 -6.22 -7.15
N ALA A 68 11.82 -7.20 -7.92
CA ALA A 68 12.46 -8.50 -8.08
C ALA A 68 13.78 -8.44 -8.86
N ALA A 69 13.86 -7.63 -9.91
CA ALA A 69 15.08 -7.41 -10.69
C ALA A 69 16.16 -6.73 -9.86
N CYS A 70 15.79 -5.69 -9.09
CA CYS A 70 16.66 -4.95 -8.19
C CYS A 70 16.99 -5.71 -6.89
N ARG A 71 16.38 -6.88 -6.67
CA ARG A 71 16.53 -7.69 -5.45
C ARG A 71 16.28 -6.87 -4.17
N LEU A 72 15.22 -6.07 -4.16
CA LEU A 72 14.83 -5.33 -2.96
C LEU A 72 14.66 -6.29 -1.78
N PRO A 73 14.99 -5.87 -0.54
CA PRO A 73 15.02 -6.72 0.65
C PRO A 73 13.61 -6.99 1.19
N LEU A 74 12.69 -7.40 0.31
CA LEU A 74 11.30 -7.72 0.60
C LEU A 74 11.16 -9.18 1.00
N ALA A 75 11.85 -10.10 0.32
CA ALA A 75 11.71 -11.54 0.54
C ALA A 75 12.99 -12.31 0.16
N SER A 76 13.01 -13.61 0.47
CA SER A 76 14.19 -14.47 0.26
C SER A 76 14.42 -14.94 -1.17
N THR A 77 13.43 -14.81 -2.06
CA THR A 77 13.51 -15.26 -3.46
C THR A 77 12.95 -14.19 -4.38
N ARG A 78 13.43 -14.13 -5.63
CA ARG A 78 12.95 -13.14 -6.62
C ARG A 78 11.44 -13.25 -6.84
N THR A 79 10.92 -14.48 -6.93
CA THR A 79 9.47 -14.73 -7.08
C THR A 79 8.68 -14.18 -5.90
N ARG A 80 9.15 -14.37 -4.66
CA ARG A 80 8.47 -13.79 -3.49
C ARG A 80 8.62 -12.28 -3.44
N THR A 81 9.76 -11.72 -3.84
CA THR A 81 9.96 -10.27 -3.93
C THR A 81 8.98 -9.67 -4.94
N PHE A 82 8.83 -10.29 -6.12
CA PHE A 82 7.85 -9.92 -7.13
C PHE A 82 6.43 -9.92 -6.56
N LEU A 83 5.99 -11.04 -5.96
CA LEU A 83 4.64 -11.18 -5.40
C LEU A 83 4.40 -10.19 -4.26
N THR A 84 5.37 -10.02 -3.37
CA THR A 84 5.27 -9.09 -2.23
C THR A 84 5.10 -7.67 -2.71
N ALA A 85 5.95 -7.21 -3.64
CA ALA A 85 5.86 -5.86 -4.16
C ALA A 85 4.60 -5.62 -4.99
N THR A 86 4.22 -6.57 -5.85
CA THR A 86 2.99 -6.49 -6.64
C THR A 86 1.78 -6.35 -5.74
N LEU A 87 1.65 -7.23 -4.76
CA LEU A 87 0.48 -7.23 -3.87
C LEU A 87 0.49 -6.05 -2.91
N ALA A 88 1.67 -5.63 -2.42
CA ALA A 88 1.79 -4.42 -1.60
C ALA A 88 1.36 -3.17 -2.39
N TRP A 89 1.86 -2.98 -3.62
CA TRP A 89 1.46 -1.87 -4.48
C TRP A 89 -0.02 -1.93 -4.81
N LEU A 90 -0.55 -3.12 -5.17
CA LEU A 90 -1.94 -3.30 -5.57
C LEU A 90 -2.94 -2.90 -4.46
N THR A 91 -2.55 -2.97 -3.18
CA THR A 91 -3.41 -2.44 -2.12
C THR A 91 -3.72 -0.96 -2.29
N HIS A 92 -2.82 -0.18 -2.88
CA HIS A 92 -2.99 1.25 -3.06
C HIS A 92 -4.22 1.60 -3.91
N PRO A 93 -4.31 1.22 -5.21
CA PRO A 93 -5.47 1.52 -6.02
C PRO A 93 -6.75 0.80 -5.58
N LEU A 94 -6.63 -0.36 -4.91
CA LEU A 94 -7.80 -1.02 -4.32
C LEU A 94 -8.40 -0.20 -3.18
N LEU A 95 -7.55 0.41 -2.33
CA LEU A 95 -8.02 1.27 -1.25
C LEU A 95 -8.54 2.62 -1.80
N ASP A 96 -7.96 3.14 -2.88
CA ASP A 96 -8.48 4.33 -3.55
C ASP A 96 -9.84 4.13 -4.20
N ALA A 97 -10.04 2.98 -4.84
CA ALA A 97 -11.35 2.61 -5.37
C ALA A 97 -12.41 2.49 -4.25
N LEU A 98 -12.00 2.38 -2.99
CA LEU A 98 -12.86 2.41 -1.80
C LEU A 98 -12.89 3.78 -1.10
N GLY A 99 -12.23 4.79 -1.67
CA GLY A 99 -12.12 6.13 -1.11
C GLY A 99 -13.25 7.05 -1.53
N ALA A 100 -13.64 7.97 -0.65
CA ALA A 100 -14.52 9.08 -0.98
C ALA A 100 -13.75 10.12 -1.82
N ASP A 101 -13.58 9.83 -3.11
CA ASP A 101 -13.04 10.79 -4.07
C ASP A 101 -14.07 11.86 -4.42
N THR A 102 -13.58 13.09 -4.58
CA THR A 102 -14.34 14.29 -4.92
C THR A 102 -13.69 15.10 -6.04
N SER A 103 -12.52 14.68 -6.53
CA SER A 103 -11.85 15.29 -7.67
C SER A 103 -12.13 14.48 -8.94
N VAL A 104 -12.43 15.16 -10.05
CA VAL A 104 -12.62 14.47 -11.34
C VAL A 104 -11.25 14.19 -11.97
N PRO A 105 -11.01 13.01 -12.58
CA PRO A 105 -11.93 11.87 -12.72
C PRO A 105 -12.17 11.10 -11.41
N LEU A 106 -13.42 10.68 -11.16
CA LEU A 106 -13.78 9.98 -9.93
C LEU A 106 -13.28 8.52 -9.96
N GLY A 107 -12.51 8.14 -8.95
CA GLY A 107 -11.97 6.78 -8.82
C GLY A 107 -10.56 6.67 -9.40
N VAL A 108 -10.15 5.45 -9.78
CA VAL A 108 -8.78 5.18 -10.26
C VAL A 108 -8.76 4.29 -11.51
N MET A 109 -7.74 4.41 -12.34
CA MET A 109 -7.51 3.55 -13.52
C MET A 109 -7.10 2.11 -13.16
N LEU A 110 -7.93 1.42 -12.36
CA LEU A 110 -7.60 0.14 -11.74
C LEU A 110 -7.12 -0.91 -12.76
N PHE A 111 -7.73 -0.94 -13.96
CA PHE A 111 -7.50 -1.98 -14.98
C PHE A 111 -6.49 -1.61 -16.07
N TRP A 112 -5.74 -0.51 -15.93
CA TRP A 112 -4.64 -0.23 -16.86
C TRP A 112 -3.61 -1.37 -16.82
N PRO A 113 -3.05 -1.82 -17.97
CA PRO A 113 -3.09 -1.19 -19.30
C PRO A 113 -4.23 -1.65 -20.21
N VAL A 114 -5.15 -2.47 -19.73
CA VAL A 114 -6.23 -3.04 -20.57
C VAL A 114 -7.35 -2.03 -20.79
N SER A 115 -7.65 -1.19 -19.80
CA SER A 115 -8.62 -0.10 -19.90
C SER A 115 -8.08 1.17 -19.25
N THR A 116 -8.57 2.31 -19.72
CA THR A 116 -8.34 3.65 -19.15
C THR A 116 -9.51 4.16 -18.31
N ASP A 117 -10.54 3.34 -18.12
CA ASP A 117 -11.72 3.72 -17.33
C ASP A 117 -11.39 3.81 -15.84
N HIS A 118 -12.04 4.76 -15.16
CA HIS A 118 -11.90 4.96 -13.73
C HIS A 118 -12.93 4.15 -12.97
N VAL A 119 -12.48 3.49 -11.91
CA VAL A 119 -13.29 2.60 -11.08
C VAL A 119 -13.41 3.19 -9.68
N LEU A 120 -14.66 3.31 -9.23
CA LEU A 120 -15.03 3.64 -7.86
C LEU A 120 -15.98 2.54 -7.36
N ILE A 121 -15.55 1.80 -6.34
CA ILE A 121 -16.28 0.64 -5.80
C ILE A 121 -17.22 1.09 -4.68
N ALA A 122 -16.70 1.80 -3.68
CA ALA A 122 -17.46 2.24 -2.51
C ALA A 122 -16.77 3.44 -1.84
N ARG A 123 -17.42 4.05 -0.83
CA ARG A 123 -16.90 5.18 -0.05
C ARG A 123 -16.66 4.74 1.40
N VAL A 124 -15.73 3.82 1.59
CA VAL A 124 -15.37 3.26 2.91
C VAL A 124 -14.37 4.16 3.63
N PHE A 125 -13.44 4.75 2.88
CA PHE A 125 -12.41 5.64 3.41
C PHE A 125 -12.74 7.10 3.15
N ASP A 126 -12.42 7.96 4.12
CA ASP A 126 -12.56 9.40 3.97
C ASP A 126 -11.49 9.94 3.01
N GLY A 127 -11.82 11.01 2.27
CA GLY A 127 -10.85 11.68 1.42
C GLY A 127 -9.92 12.59 2.23
N ILE A 128 -8.62 12.50 1.99
CA ILE A 128 -7.65 13.46 2.57
C ILE A 128 -7.73 14.81 1.88
N SER A 129 -7.85 15.88 2.68
CA SER A 129 -7.81 17.24 2.17
C SER A 129 -6.38 17.63 1.83
N ARG A 130 -6.21 18.29 0.69
CA ARG A 130 -4.96 18.93 0.25
C ARG A 130 -4.97 20.45 0.48
N GLN A 131 -6.09 20.99 0.98
CA GLN A 131 -6.31 22.43 1.16
C GLN A 131 -5.81 22.86 2.55
N TRP A 132 -4.49 22.93 2.71
CA TRP A 132 -3.80 23.19 3.98
C TRP A 132 -4.15 24.53 4.64
N TRP A 133 -4.71 25.46 3.89
CA TRP A 133 -5.15 26.78 4.37
C TRP A 133 -6.53 26.78 5.05
N ARG A 134 -7.26 25.65 5.06
CA ARG A 134 -8.54 25.56 5.78
C ARG A 134 -8.34 25.34 7.27
N GLU A 135 -9.17 25.97 8.09
CA GLU A 135 -9.15 25.84 9.56
C GLU A 135 -9.38 24.39 10.04
N ASP A 136 -10.21 23.64 9.32
CA ASP A 136 -10.53 22.25 9.64
C ASP A 136 -9.53 21.22 9.07
N PHE A 137 -8.53 21.66 8.30
CA PHE A 137 -7.58 20.78 7.58
C PHE A 137 -6.94 19.73 8.49
N VAL A 138 -6.35 20.18 9.60
CA VAL A 138 -5.62 19.29 10.53
C VAL A 138 -6.59 18.30 11.17
N ARG A 139 -7.72 18.79 11.68
CA ARG A 139 -8.73 17.94 12.33
C ARG A 139 -9.31 16.91 11.37
N HIS A 140 -9.65 17.32 10.15
CA HIS A 140 -10.21 16.45 9.11
C HIS A 140 -9.24 15.32 8.75
N ASN A 141 -7.98 15.67 8.42
CA ASN A 141 -6.97 14.68 8.03
C ASN A 141 -6.58 13.74 9.18
N LEU A 142 -6.49 14.25 10.42
CA LEU A 142 -6.22 13.42 11.60
C LEU A 142 -7.35 12.41 11.86
N LEU A 143 -8.61 12.84 11.76
CA LEU A 143 -9.75 11.94 11.96
C LEU A 143 -9.84 10.89 10.84
N ALA A 144 -9.56 11.27 9.59
CA ALA A 144 -9.49 10.34 8.47
C ALA A 144 -8.40 9.27 8.70
N ALA A 145 -7.18 9.69 9.03
CA ALA A 145 -6.08 8.77 9.31
C ALA A 145 -6.37 7.87 10.53
N LEU A 146 -6.99 8.40 11.59
CA LEU A 146 -7.38 7.59 12.75
C LEU A 146 -8.39 6.51 12.37
N ARG A 147 -9.38 6.84 11.53
CA ARG A 147 -10.36 5.85 11.05
C ARG A 147 -9.72 4.79 10.16
N GLU A 148 -8.74 5.15 9.33
CA GLU A 148 -7.94 4.18 8.58
C GLU A 148 -7.18 3.23 9.50
N VAL A 149 -6.54 3.74 10.55
CA VAL A 149 -5.86 2.92 11.57
C VAL A 149 -6.84 1.97 12.23
N MET A 150 -8.05 2.43 12.60
CA MET A 150 -9.07 1.55 13.20
C MET A 150 -9.56 0.46 12.24
N ARG A 151 -9.65 0.75 10.94
CA ARG A 151 -10.14 -0.20 9.93
C ARG A 151 -9.06 -1.20 9.50
N ILE A 152 -7.84 -0.74 9.24
CA ILE A 152 -6.76 -1.54 8.64
C ILE A 152 -5.79 -2.08 9.71
N GLY A 153 -5.57 -1.32 10.78
CA GLY A 153 -4.61 -1.64 11.84
C GLY A 153 -4.75 -3.04 12.44
N PRO A 154 -5.97 -3.57 12.72
CA PRO A 154 -6.12 -4.94 13.20
C PRO A 154 -5.54 -5.98 12.23
N PHE A 155 -5.75 -5.82 10.92
CA PHE A 155 -5.22 -6.72 9.90
C PHE A 155 -3.69 -6.61 9.82
N THR A 156 -3.15 -5.39 9.85
CA THR A 156 -1.70 -5.17 9.88
C THR A 156 -1.05 -5.78 11.12
N LEU A 157 -1.69 -5.67 12.29
CA LEU A 157 -1.23 -6.27 13.54
C LEU A 157 -1.21 -7.80 13.46
N VAL A 158 -2.27 -8.41 12.94
CA VAL A 158 -2.33 -9.87 12.75
C VAL A 158 -1.22 -10.33 11.80
N ALA A 159 -1.04 -9.67 10.66
CA ALA A 159 0.02 -9.98 9.71
C ALA A 159 1.42 -9.88 10.36
N TRP A 160 1.65 -8.85 11.17
CA TRP A 160 2.88 -8.69 11.93
C TRP A 160 3.11 -9.83 12.94
N ILE A 161 2.10 -10.20 13.72
CA ILE A 161 2.19 -11.30 14.69
C ILE A 161 2.54 -12.62 13.97
N VAL A 162 1.84 -12.92 12.87
CA VAL A 162 2.07 -14.13 12.06
C VAL A 162 3.50 -14.15 11.51
N ALA A 163 3.94 -13.07 10.87
CA ALA A 163 5.29 -12.96 10.31
C ALA A 163 6.38 -13.09 11.39
N ARG A 164 6.16 -12.51 12.59
CA ARG A 164 7.11 -12.65 13.71
C ARG A 164 7.18 -14.07 14.25
N ARG A 165 6.05 -14.76 14.38
CA ARG A 165 6.00 -16.15 14.85
C ARG A 165 6.73 -17.08 13.87
N ALA A 166 6.44 -16.96 12.58
CA ALA A 166 7.11 -17.74 11.53
C ALA A 166 8.64 -17.56 11.56
N ALA A 167 9.12 -16.34 11.79
CA ALA A 167 10.56 -16.07 11.88
C ALA A 167 11.22 -16.69 13.12
N ARG A 168 10.54 -16.67 14.27
CA ARG A 168 11.05 -17.32 15.49
C ARG A 168 11.16 -18.83 15.33
N SER A 169 10.15 -19.47 14.75
CA SER A 169 10.15 -20.91 14.51
C SER A 169 11.26 -21.36 13.57
N ARG A 170 11.68 -20.51 12.61
CA ARG A 170 12.80 -20.80 11.72
C ARG A 170 14.14 -20.73 12.44
N SER A 171 14.37 -19.68 13.24
CA SER A 171 15.62 -19.54 14.02
C SER A 171 15.79 -20.60 15.10
N ALA A 172 14.74 -21.29 15.53
CA ALA A 172 14.85 -22.41 16.46
C ALA A 172 15.19 -23.75 15.79
N ARG A 173 15.16 -23.81 14.45
CA ARG A 173 15.48 -25.01 13.65
C ARG A 173 16.86 -24.97 13.00
N GLU A 174 17.49 -23.79 12.99
CA GLU A 174 18.86 -23.54 12.51
C GLU A 174 19.81 -23.56 13.71
#